data_AF-A0A416TRH3-F1
#
_entry.id   AF-A0A416TRH3-F1
#
_cell.length_a   1.000
_cell.length_b   1.000
_cell.length_c   1.000
_cell.angle_alpha   90.00
_cell.angle_beta   90.00
_cell.angle_gamma   90.00
#
_symmetry.space_group_name_H-M   'P 1'
#
loop_
_entity.id
_entity.type
_entity.pdbx_description
1 polymer ?
#
loop_
_entity_poly.entity_id
_entity_poly.type
_entity_poly.pdbx_seq_one_letter_code
_entity_poly.pdbx_strand_id
1 'polypeptide(L)'
;MTPFDEAILPGELKMFKAFLPFLPANLQKMCAIYIKWMELEATIDYYDQHPPVQEPADMSHVFRHLKGILPPEEQASMEQLADMMENMDLYRSMFESFSAPTSSDQKRGDNE
;
A
#
# COMPACT_ATOMS: atom_id res chain seq x y z
N MET A 1 -5.54 -14.37 -0.71
CA MET A 1 -6.38 -13.60 0.23
C MET A 1 -5.44 -12.72 1.04
N THR A 2 -5.87 -11.51 1.40
CA THR A 2 -5.04 -10.64 2.25
C THR A 2 -5.05 -11.14 3.70
N PRO A 3 -4.04 -10.81 4.52
CA PRO A 3 -4.07 -11.12 5.96
C PRO A 3 -5.31 -10.58 6.67
N PHE A 4 -5.82 -9.43 6.19
CA PHE A 4 -7.07 -8.85 6.68
C PHE A 4 -8.28 -9.74 6.36
N ASP A 5 -8.39 -10.25 5.13
CA ASP A 5 -9.44 -11.20 4.73
C ASP A 5 -9.42 -12.49 5.56
N GLU A 6 -8.26 -12.89 6.10
CA GLU A 6 -8.16 -14.04 7.00
C GLU A 6 -8.62 -13.72 8.42
N ALA A 7 -8.39 -12.50 8.89
CA ALA A 7 -8.77 -12.04 10.21
C ALA A 7 -10.29 -11.82 10.35
N ILE A 8 -10.96 -11.28 9.33
CA ILE A 8 -12.40 -10.95 9.37
C ILE A 8 -13.32 -12.10 8.94
N LEU A 9 -12.76 -13.28 8.64
CA LEU A 9 -13.48 -14.36 7.98
C LEU A 9 -13.32 -15.68 8.77
N PRO A 10 -14.07 -15.83 9.88
CA PRO A 10 -14.11 -17.02 10.71
C PRO A 10 -14.28 -18.31 9.91
N GLY A 11 -13.77 -19.42 10.46
CA GLY A 11 -13.86 -20.75 9.83
C GLY A 11 -15.29 -21.14 9.46
N GLU A 12 -16.28 -20.79 10.29
CA GLU A 12 -17.69 -21.07 10.00
C GLU A 12 -18.20 -20.31 8.77
N LEU A 13 -17.79 -19.04 8.60
CA LEU A 13 -18.18 -18.20 7.45
C LEU A 13 -17.59 -18.72 6.13
N LYS A 14 -16.36 -19.27 6.16
CA LYS A 14 -15.77 -19.98 5.00
C LYS A 14 -16.61 -21.18 4.58
N MET A 15 -17.07 -21.97 5.56
CA MET A 15 -17.90 -23.15 5.32
C MET A 15 -19.26 -22.77 4.76
N PHE A 16 -19.93 -21.76 5.32
CA PHE A 16 -21.21 -21.26 4.81
C PHE A 16 -21.11 -20.73 3.38
N LYS A 17 -20.01 -20.01 3.05
CA LYS A 17 -19.74 -19.58 1.68
C LYS A 17 -19.53 -20.74 0.72
N ALA A 18 -18.76 -21.76 1.13
CA ALA A 18 -18.52 -22.95 0.32
C ALA A 18 -19.81 -23.75 0.09
N PHE A 19 -20.74 -23.73 1.04
CA PHE A 19 -22.03 -24.40 0.93
C PHE A 19 -23.04 -23.67 0.03
N LEU A 20 -22.82 -22.38 -0.24
CA LEU A 20 -23.78 -21.54 -0.94
C LEU A 20 -24.22 -22.06 -2.31
N PRO A 21 -23.33 -22.59 -3.19
CA PRO A 21 -23.73 -23.10 -4.50
C PRO A 21 -24.72 -24.28 -4.46
N PHE A 22 -24.86 -24.95 -3.32
CA PHE A 22 -25.75 -26.10 -3.14
C PHE A 22 -27.17 -25.70 -2.73
N LEU A 23 -27.42 -24.43 -2.44
CA LEU A 23 -28.75 -23.94 -2.08
C LEU A 23 -29.60 -23.61 -3.33
N PRO A 24 -30.94 -23.59 -3.24
CA PRO A 24 -31.81 -23.02 -4.27
C PRO A 24 -31.56 -21.52 -4.49
N ALA A 25 -31.73 -21.01 -5.71
CA ALA A 25 -31.33 -19.65 -6.10
C ALA A 25 -31.89 -18.52 -5.21
N ASN A 26 -33.14 -18.65 -4.74
CA ASN A 26 -33.76 -17.68 -3.83
C ASN A 26 -33.07 -17.67 -2.46
N LEU A 27 -32.69 -18.84 -1.94
CA LEU A 27 -31.96 -18.98 -0.68
C LEU A 27 -30.49 -18.58 -0.84
N GLN A 28 -29.86 -18.90 -1.96
CA GLN A 28 -28.49 -18.46 -2.28
C GLN A 28 -28.35 -16.95 -2.15
N LYS A 29 -29.26 -16.18 -2.77
CA LYS A 29 -29.22 -14.72 -2.73
C LYS A 29 -29.36 -14.19 -1.30
N MET A 30 -30.33 -14.69 -0.55
CA MET A 30 -30.55 -14.27 0.84
C MET A 30 -29.37 -14.64 1.76
N CYS A 31 -28.86 -15.87 1.65
CA CYS A 31 -27.69 -16.33 2.40
C CYS A 31 -26.43 -15.56 2.02
N ALA A 32 -26.24 -15.19 0.75
CA ALA A 32 -25.09 -14.40 0.32
C ALA A 32 -25.10 -13.00 0.92
N ILE A 33 -26.27 -12.37 0.99
CA ILE A 33 -26.46 -11.06 1.66
C ILE A 33 -26.16 -11.22 3.16
N TYR A 34 -26.69 -12.25 3.80
CA TYR A 34 -26.46 -12.49 5.22
C TYR A 34 -24.98 -12.73 5.54
N ILE A 35 -24.29 -13.52 4.73
CA ILE A 35 -22.84 -13.73 4.86
C ILE A 35 -22.11 -12.39 4.75
N LYS A 36 -22.47 -11.54 3.78
CA LYS A 36 -21.85 -10.22 3.62
C LYS A 36 -22.09 -9.31 4.82
N TRP A 37 -23.28 -9.40 5.42
CA TRP A 37 -23.58 -8.70 6.67
C TRP A 37 -22.68 -9.15 7.81
N MET A 38 -22.53 -10.47 8.00
CA MET A 38 -21.65 -11.03 9.03
C MET A 38 -20.18 -10.64 8.83
N GLU A 39 -19.70 -10.58 7.58
CA GLU A 39 -18.35 -10.08 7.28
C GLU A 39 -18.16 -8.61 7.64
N LEU A 40 -19.19 -7.79 7.43
CA LEU A 40 -19.17 -6.39 7.81
C LEU A 40 -19.13 -6.24 9.34
N GLU A 41 -19.93 -7.01 10.06
CA GLU A 41 -19.93 -7.03 11.53
C GLU A 41 -18.55 -7.45 12.06
N ALA A 42 -17.97 -8.54 11.55
CA ALA A 42 -16.63 -8.97 11.91
C ALA A 42 -15.55 -7.94 11.57
N THR A 43 -15.72 -7.17 10.49
CA THR A 43 -14.82 -6.06 10.13
C THR A 43 -14.90 -4.93 11.16
N ILE A 44 -16.10 -4.55 11.58
CA ILE A 44 -16.30 -3.50 12.60
C ILE A 44 -15.69 -3.95 13.93
N ASP A 45 -16.02 -5.16 14.38
CA ASP A 45 -15.49 -5.74 15.61
C ASP A 45 -13.96 -5.82 15.60
N TYR A 46 -13.37 -6.14 14.43
CA TYR A 46 -11.93 -6.17 14.27
C TYR A 46 -11.30 -4.80 14.55
N TYR A 47 -11.85 -3.71 14.02
CA TYR A 47 -11.32 -2.36 14.25
C TYR A 47 -11.62 -1.81 15.64
N ASP A 48 -12.74 -2.23 16.26
CA ASP A 48 -13.02 -1.89 17.65
C ASP A 48 -11.99 -2.52 18.61
N GLN A 49 -11.49 -3.72 18.27
CA GLN A 49 -10.46 -4.43 19.04
C GLN A 49 -9.02 -4.04 18.64
N HIS A 50 -8.83 -3.59 17.40
CA HIS A 50 -7.54 -3.20 16.83
C HIS A 50 -7.64 -1.75 16.31
N PRO A 51 -7.44 -0.75 17.19
CA PRO A 51 -7.50 0.65 16.79
C PRO A 51 -6.57 0.89 15.60
N PRO A 52 -7.03 1.60 14.55
CA PRO A 52 -6.25 1.78 13.35
C PRO A 52 -4.95 2.52 13.68
N VAL A 53 -3.82 1.83 13.48
CA VAL A 53 -2.51 2.45 13.53
C VAL A 53 -2.32 3.15 12.18
N GLN A 54 -2.29 4.48 12.21
CA GLN A 54 -2.03 5.26 11.01
C GLN A 54 -0.56 5.08 10.64
N GLU A 55 -0.28 4.27 9.62
CA GLU A 55 1.07 4.13 9.11
C GLU A 55 1.54 5.44 8.46
N PRO A 56 2.84 5.76 8.54
CA PRO A 56 3.38 6.91 7.84
C PRO A 56 3.10 6.78 6.35
N ALA A 57 2.43 7.77 5.77
CA ALA A 57 2.12 7.86 4.34
C ALA A 57 3.36 8.18 3.48
N ASP A 58 4.53 7.69 3.90
CA ASP A 58 5.73 7.73 3.09
C ASP A 58 5.53 6.80 1.89
N MET A 59 5.64 7.36 0.69
CA MET A 59 5.49 6.61 -0.57
C MET A 59 6.43 5.40 -0.60
N SER A 60 7.63 5.49 -0.01
CA SER A 60 8.55 4.36 0.06
C SER A 60 7.99 3.18 0.87
N HIS A 61 7.27 3.48 1.96
CA HIS A 61 6.61 2.49 2.82
C HIS A 61 5.40 1.87 2.12
N VAL A 62 4.58 2.70 1.49
CA VAL A 62 3.40 2.28 0.73
C VAL A 62 3.80 1.36 -0.44
N PHE A 63 4.82 1.74 -1.22
CA PHE A 63 5.31 0.93 -2.34
C PHE A 63 5.80 -0.45 -1.89
N ARG A 64 6.55 -0.50 -0.79
CA ARG A 64 7.03 -1.77 -0.22
C ARG A 64 5.87 -2.66 0.22
N HIS A 65 4.85 -2.09 0.85
CA HIS A 65 3.67 -2.84 1.28
C HIS A 65 2.86 -3.37 0.11
N LEU A 66 2.60 -2.53 -0.90
CA LEU A 66 1.85 -2.93 -2.10
C LEU A 66 2.59 -4.02 -2.89
N LYS A 67 3.92 -3.94 -2.99
CA LYS A 67 4.72 -4.95 -3.71
C LYS A 67 4.54 -6.36 -3.15
N GLY A 68 4.36 -6.49 -1.84
CA GLY A 68 4.12 -7.79 -1.19
C GLY A 68 2.76 -8.42 -1.52
N ILE A 69 1.84 -7.66 -2.11
CA ILE A 69 0.47 -8.08 -2.43
C ILE A 69 0.32 -8.41 -3.92
N LEU A 70 1.14 -7.80 -4.78
CA LEU A 70 1.02 -7.90 -6.23
C LEU A 70 1.55 -9.24 -6.78
N PRO A 71 0.98 -9.73 -7.90
CA PRO A 71 1.51 -10.89 -8.62
C PRO A 71 2.91 -10.61 -9.19
N PRO A 72 3.74 -11.64 -9.40
CA PRO A 72 5.16 -11.49 -9.76
C PRO A 72 5.41 -10.65 -11.02
N GLU A 73 4.50 -10.70 -11.99
CA GLU A 73 4.58 -9.95 -13.24
C GLU A 73 4.46 -8.42 -13.00
N GLU A 74 3.62 -8.02 -12.07
CA GLU A 74 3.39 -6.61 -11.71
C GLU A 74 4.43 -6.07 -10.72
N GLN A 75 5.19 -6.96 -10.06
CA GLN A 75 6.27 -6.54 -9.17
C GLN A 75 7.44 -5.91 -9.96
N ALA A 76 7.76 -6.45 -11.14
CA ALA A 76 8.88 -5.97 -11.96
C ALA A 76 8.62 -4.57 -12.56
N SER A 77 7.39 -4.30 -13.00
CA SER A 77 7.00 -2.97 -13.47
C SER A 77 7.02 -1.94 -12.34
N MET A 78 6.67 -2.37 -11.13
CA MET A 78 6.66 -1.50 -9.95
C MET A 78 8.08 -1.23 -9.41
N GLU A 79 9.01 -2.19 -9.54
CA GLU A 79 10.45 -1.97 -9.29
C GLU A 79 11.03 -0.94 -10.26
N GLN A 80 10.75 -1.06 -11.56
CA GLN A 80 11.22 -0.08 -12.55
C GLN A 80 10.70 1.33 -12.25
N LEU A 81 9.46 1.45 -11.79
CA LEU A 81 8.87 2.73 -11.41
C LEU A 81 9.55 3.30 -10.14
N ALA A 82 9.82 2.45 -9.14
CA ALA A 82 10.52 2.85 -7.92
C ALA A 82 11.96 3.31 -8.21
N ASP A 83 12.69 2.58 -9.06
CA ASP A 83 14.04 2.94 -9.50
C ASP A 83 14.04 4.27 -10.26
N MET A 84 13.03 4.54 -11.09
CA MET A 84 12.89 5.83 -11.77
C MET A 84 12.67 6.98 -10.78
N MET A 85 11.88 6.76 -9.72
CA MET A 85 11.61 7.79 -8.70
C MET A 85 12.85 8.09 -7.85
N GLU A 86 13.57 7.06 -7.41
CA GLU A 86 14.82 7.22 -6.64
C GLU A 86 15.89 7.95 -7.46
N ASN A 87 16.02 7.60 -8.74
CA ASN A 87 16.97 8.26 -9.63
C ASN A 87 16.56 9.69 -9.97
N MET A 88 15.27 10.04 -10.03
CA MET A 88 14.81 11.42 -10.27
C MET A 88 15.24 12.38 -9.16
N ASP A 89 15.17 11.95 -7.89
CA ASP A 89 15.66 12.75 -6.76
C ASP A 89 17.18 12.91 -6.79
N LEU A 90 17.91 11.84 -7.17
CA LEU A 90 19.35 11.90 -7.37
C LEU A 90 19.74 12.87 -8.48
N TYR A 91 19.08 12.81 -9.64
CA TYR A 91 19.32 13.73 -10.76
C TYR A 91 18.98 15.17 -10.38
N ARG A 92 17.91 15.41 -9.61
CA ARG A 92 17.53 16.74 -9.12
C ARG A 92 18.57 17.32 -8.16
N SER A 93 19.05 16.53 -7.19
CA SER A 93 20.07 16.97 -6.22
C SER A 93 21.43 17.25 -6.86
N MET A 94 21.81 16.46 -7.88
CA MET A 94 23.05 16.65 -8.63
C MET A 94 22.98 17.90 -9.52
N PHE A 95 21.83 18.15 -10.14
CA PHE A 95 21.57 19.35 -10.93
C PHE A 95 21.55 20.63 -10.06
N GLU A 96 20.91 20.60 -8.88
CA GLU A 96 20.96 21.71 -7.91
C GLU A 96 22.39 21.99 -7.41
N SER A 97 23.17 20.94 -7.14
CA SER A 97 24.58 21.07 -6.74
C SER A 97 25.46 21.65 -7.84
N PHE A 98 25.16 21.38 -9.11
CA PHE A 98 25.87 21.94 -10.27
C PHE A 98 25.45 23.37 -10.63
N SER A 99 24.25 23.80 -10.20
CA SER A 99 23.70 25.13 -10.47
C SER A 99 23.91 26.13 -9.33
N ALA A 100 24.51 25.73 -8.20
CA ALA A 100 25.00 26.64 -7.19
C ALA A 100 26.19 27.46 -7.74
N PRO A 101 26.07 28.80 -7.90
CA PRO A 101 27.15 29.60 -8.46
C PRO A 101 28.33 29.62 -7.49
N THR A 102 29.51 29.23 -7.97
CA THR A 102 30.77 29.37 -7.23
C THR A 102 31.09 30.85 -7.07
N SER A 103 30.64 31.48 -5.99
CA SER A 103 31.09 32.81 -5.60
C SER A 103 32.47 32.71 -4.94
N SER A 104 33.50 32.56 -5.77
CA SER A 104 34.89 32.72 -5.36
C SER A 104 35.60 33.62 -6.36
N ASP A 105 35.27 34.90 -6.31
CA ASP A 105 36.17 35.94 -6.81
C ASP A 105 36.00 37.24 -6.01
N GLN A 106 37.10 37.97 -5.88
CA GLN A 106 37.22 39.32 -5.31
C GLN A 106 37.58 39.46 -3.81
N LYS A 107 38.88 39.38 -3.51
CA LYS A 107 39.70 40.55 -3.09
C LYS A 107 41.12 40.10 -2.72
N ARG A 108 42.03 40.14 -3.70
CA ARG A 108 43.47 40.19 -3.47
C ARG A 108 43.99 41.40 -4.23
N GLY A 109 44.25 42.50 -3.53
CA GLY A 109 44.78 43.73 -4.10
C GLY A 109 44.62 44.90 -3.12
N ASP A 110 45.77 45.52 -2.83
CA ASP A 110 46.01 46.81 -2.17
C ASP A 110 46.03 46.85 -0.63
N ASN A 111 47.24 46.75 -0.05
CA ASN A 111 47.99 47.95 0.33
C ASN A 111 49.38 47.58 0.88
N GLU A 112 50.44 47.92 0.12
CA GLU A 112 51.69 48.57 0.60
C GLU A 112 52.51 49.06 -0.59
#